data_AF-A0A963IDX3-F1
#
_entry.id   AF-A0A963IDX3-F1
#
_cell.length_a   1.000
_cell.length_b   1.000
_cell.length_c   1.000
_cell.angle_alpha   90.00
_cell.angle_beta   90.00
_cell.angle_gamma   90.00
#
_symmetry.space_group_name_H-M   'P 1'
#
loop_
_entity.id
_entity.type
_entity.pdbx_description
1 polymer ?
#
loop_
_entity_poly.entity_id
_entity_poly.type
_entity_poly.pdbx_seq_one_letter_code
_entity_poly.pdbx_strand_id
1 'polypeptide(L)' 'AISVGVIITRCDDLQEIFDGLGRGKSFGASTTHMSKLLPRIEGGGGAGCPLLVIGISKDCYVEDV' A
#
# COMPACT_ATOMS: atom_id res chain seq x y z
N ALA A 1 -3.62 -10.91 -23.35
CA ALA A 1 -4.00 -11.39 -22.02
C ALA A 1 -2.94 -10.93 -21.03
N ILE A 2 -3.34 -10.40 -19.87
CA ILE A 2 -2.41 -10.14 -18.76
C ILE A 2 -2.45 -11.36 -17.85
N SER A 3 -1.30 -11.94 -17.54
CA SER A 3 -1.22 -13.16 -16.73
C SER A 3 -1.37 -12.89 -15.23
N VAL A 4 -0.91 -11.73 -14.76
CA VAL A 4 -0.99 -11.30 -13.36
C VAL A 4 -0.85 -9.77 -13.27
N GLY A 5 -1.64 -9.14 -12.41
CA GLY A 5 -1.43 -7.75 -12.00
C GLY A 5 -0.55 -7.67 -10.75
N VAL A 6 0.46 -6.82 -10.74
CA VAL A 6 1.30 -6.58 -9.57
C VAL A 6 1.02 -5.18 -9.02
N ILE A 7 0.68 -5.09 -7.74
CA ILE A 7 0.46 -3.82 -7.05
C ILE A 7 1.50 -3.71 -5.95
N ILE A 8 2.26 -2.62 -5.95
CA ILE A 8 3.16 -2.26 -4.86
C ILE A 8 2.57 -1.05 -4.18
N THR A 9 2.31 -1.16 -2.88
CA THR A 9 1.77 -0.07 -2.07
C THR A 9 2.35 -0.15 -0.66
N ARG A 10 1.95 0.76 0.21
CA ARG A 10 2.38 0.81 1.61
C ARG A 10 1.37 0.15 2.53
N CYS A 11 1.86 -0.42 3.62
CA CYS A 11 1.06 -0.74 4.79
C CYS A 11 0.66 0.55 5.54
N ASP A 12 -0.34 0.42 6.40
CA ASP A 12 -0.91 1.57 7.11
C ASP A 12 0.05 2.14 8.17
N ASP A 13 0.86 1.26 8.78
CA ASP A 13 1.87 1.58 9.79
C ASP A 13 3.00 2.48 9.26
N LEU A 14 3.25 2.47 7.95
CA LEU A 14 4.18 3.37 7.28
C LEU A 14 3.79 4.85 7.43
N GLN A 15 2.52 5.13 7.77
CA GLN A 15 2.06 6.47 8.08
C GLN A 15 2.85 7.13 9.21
N GLU A 16 3.26 6.37 10.23
CA GLU A 16 4.04 6.88 11.38
C GLU A 16 5.35 7.55 10.90
N ILE A 17 6.03 6.93 9.94
CA ILE A 17 7.26 7.46 9.34
C ILE A 17 6.96 8.73 8.55
N PHE A 18 5.92 8.74 7.72
CA PHE A 18 5.57 9.93 6.93
C PHE A 18 5.15 11.11 7.80
N ASP A 19 4.47 10.86 8.92
CA ASP A 19 4.13 11.89 9.90
C ASP A 19 5.40 12.47 10.53
N GLY A 20 6.36 11.62 10.92
CA GLY A 20 7.68 12.03 11.43
C GLY A 20 8.47 12.89 10.44
N LEU A 21 8.36 12.60 9.14
CA LEU A 21 8.97 13.38 8.06
C LEU A 21 8.21 14.68 7.70
N GLY A 22 7.13 15.02 8.43
CA GLY A 22 6.28 16.17 8.12
C GLY A 22 5.47 16.02 6.82
N ARG A 23 5.37 14.80 6.29
CA ARG A 23 4.75 14.46 5.00
C ARG A 23 3.42 13.73 5.13
N GLY A 24 2.93 13.56 6.36
CA GLY A 24 1.69 12.85 6.67
C GLY A 24 0.50 13.18 5.76
N LYS A 25 0.23 14.47 5.55
CA LYS A 25 -0.87 14.95 4.69
C LYS A 25 -0.76 14.50 3.23
N SER A 26 0.48 14.34 2.75
CA SER A 26 0.77 13.96 1.35
C SER A 26 0.53 12.49 1.10
N PHE A 27 0.68 11.70 2.17
CA PHE A 27 0.35 10.30 2.21
C PHE A 27 -0.88 10.10 3.10
N GLY A 28 -1.88 10.99 3.05
CA GLY A 28 -3.05 10.86 3.90
C GLY A 28 -3.95 9.69 3.50
N ALA A 29 -5.07 9.55 4.21
CA ALA A 29 -6.03 8.48 3.98
C ALA A 29 -6.57 8.41 2.54
N SER A 30 -6.58 9.51 1.77
CA SER A 30 -7.06 9.49 0.37
C SER A 30 -6.16 8.70 -0.59
N THR A 31 -4.91 8.44 -0.22
CA THR A 31 -3.97 7.65 -1.02
C THR A 31 -4.26 6.15 -0.98
N THR A 32 -3.62 5.38 -1.84
CA THR A 32 -3.70 3.91 -1.77
C THR A 32 -2.75 3.39 -0.70
N HIS A 33 -3.28 2.50 0.15
CA HIS A 33 -2.56 1.74 1.17
C HIS A 33 -3.35 0.44 1.43
N MET A 34 -2.74 -0.52 2.13
CA MET A 34 -3.25 -1.89 2.20
C MET A 34 -4.71 -1.99 2.68
N SER A 35 -5.11 -1.34 3.77
CA SER A 35 -6.50 -1.43 4.28
C SER A 35 -7.55 -0.81 3.35
N LYS A 36 -7.16 0.12 2.48
CA LYS A 36 -8.05 0.66 1.44
C LYS A 36 -8.11 -0.19 0.18
N LEU A 37 -7.02 -0.89 -0.12
CA LEU A 37 -6.90 -1.73 -1.30
C LEU A 37 -7.63 -3.06 -1.11
N LEU A 38 -7.48 -3.71 0.04
CA LEU A 38 -8.04 -5.04 0.32
C LEU A 38 -9.56 -5.13 0.08
N PRO A 39 -10.41 -4.22 0.59
CA PRO A 39 -11.85 -4.28 0.34
C PRO A 39 -12.21 -4.17 -1.15
N ARG A 40 -11.40 -3.47 -1.95
CA ARG A 40 -11.62 -3.35 -3.40
C ARG A 40 -11.26 -4.65 -4.11
N ILE A 41 -10.21 -5.34 -3.68
CA ILE A 41 -9.80 -6.63 -4.24
C ILE A 41 -10.80 -7.72 -3.87
N GLU A 42 -11.13 -7.82 -2.58
CA GLU A 42 -12.10 -8.79 -2.05
C GLU A 42 -13.50 -8.56 -2.62
N GLY A 43 -13.86 -7.31 -2.88
CA GLY A 43 -15.08 -6.92 -3.60
C GLY A 43 -15.07 -7.22 -5.10
N GLY A 44 -14.04 -7.88 -5.63
CA GLY A 44 -13.96 -8.28 -7.04
C GLY A 44 -13.40 -7.22 -7.99
N GLY A 45 -12.74 -6.17 -7.49
CA GLY A 45 -12.14 -5.09 -8.30
C GLY A 45 -11.06 -5.55 -9.28
N GLY A 46 -10.54 -6.77 -9.13
CA GLY A 46 -9.63 -7.41 -10.08
C GLY A 46 -10.32 -8.08 -11.28
N ALA A 47 -11.66 -8.11 -11.35
CA ALA A 47 -12.45 -8.73 -12.42
C ALA A 47 -12.00 -10.16 -12.78
N GLY A 48 -11.59 -10.95 -11.77
CA GLY A 48 -11.10 -12.32 -11.94
C GLY A 48 -9.64 -12.46 -12.40
N CYS A 49 -8.91 -11.36 -12.60
CA CYS A 49 -7.48 -11.41 -12.88
C CYS A 49 -6.69 -11.83 -11.62
N PRO A 50 -5.65 -12.68 -11.74
CA PRO A 50 -4.72 -12.93 -10.65
C PRO A 50 -4.00 -11.64 -10.24
N LEU A 51 -3.91 -11.39 -8.93
CA LEU A 51 -3.23 -10.23 -8.36
C LEU A 51 -2.15 -10.67 -7.36
N LEU A 52 -0.95 -10.06 -7.46
CA LEU A 52 0.08 -10.08 -6.43
C LEU A 52 0.20 -8.69 -5.82
N VAL A 53 -0.02 -8.58 -4.52
CA VAL A 53 0.03 -7.30 -3.81
C VAL A 53 1.16 -7.34 -2.79
N ILE A 54 2.05 -6.34 -2.86
CA ILE A 54 3.17 -6.16 -1.94
C ILE A 54 2.93 -4.89 -1.13
N GLY A 55 2.84 -5.05 0.19
CA GLY A 55 2.76 -3.95 1.15
C GLY A 55 4.13 -3.66 1.76
N ILE A 56 4.64 -2.44 1.59
CA ILE A 56 5.85 -1.97 2.26
C ILE A 56 5.48 -1.61 3.71
N SER A 57 6.01 -2.36 4.68
CA SER A 57 5.81 -2.11 6.11
C SER A 57 6.95 -1.31 6.73
N LYS A 58 6.72 -0.78 7.93
CA LYS A 58 7.76 -0.04 8.67
C LYS A 58 8.95 -0.92 9.06
N ASP A 59 8.77 -2.24 9.14
CA ASP A 59 9.85 -3.19 9.42
C ASP A 59 10.89 -3.24 8.30
N CYS A 60 10.55 -2.78 7.10
CA CYS A 60 11.47 -2.65 5.97
C CYS A 60 12.20 -1.29 5.93
N TYR A 61 11.91 -0.39 6.86
CA TYR A 61 12.55 0.93 6.94
C TYR A 61 13.80 0.87 7.81
N VAL A 62 14.90 1.39 7.28
CA VAL A 62 16.18 1.56 7.98
C VAL A 62 16.55 3.02 7.86
N GLU A 63 16.79 3.68 9.00
CA GLU A 63 17.34 5.03 9.02
C GLU A 63 18.84 4.97 8.73
N ASP A 64 19.30 5.80 7.79
CA ASP A 64 20.73 6.01 7.60
C ASP A 64 21.27 6.80 8.80
N VAL A 65 22.17 6.17 9.56
CA VAL A 65 22.83 6.74 10.76
C VAL A 65 24.04 7.58 10.40
#